data_AF-A0AA41Q3M4-F1
#
_entry.id   AF-A0AA41Q3M4-F1
#
_cell.length_a   1.000
_cell.length_b   1.000
_cell.length_c   1.000
_cell.angle_alpha   90.00
_cell.angle_beta   90.00
_cell.angle_gamma   90.00
#
_symmetry.space_group_name_H-M   'P 1'
#
loop_
_entity.id
_entity.type
_entity.pdbx_description
1 polymer ?
#
loop_
_entity_poly.entity_id
_entity_poly.type
_entity_poly.pdbx_seq_one_letter_code
_entity_poly.pdbx_strand_id
1 'polypeptide(L)'
;MKQVDTITARGRGRWGHHLYDVALRTRRCTRWDATGLRSDDEETYFLDCSPPVGSRAFGEEAARHAFITASFTDLDLADVDPPEPYDAPHWLDPIRGGFLESVTFVADYVQLHWTAGTMNAYRLPRIEVVGGQPVEASDPCYAAHLVRLLGAPVRDVDEVLDLGLVITLDSARMVIPLHSDGHEIVEFGGHVVS
;
A
#
# COMPACT_ATOMS: atom_id res chain seq x y z
N MET A 1 1.60 -12.06 -1.34
CA MET A 1 2.66 -11.08 -1.66
C MET A 1 3.85 -11.24 -0.69
N LYS A 2 5.06 -10.86 -1.08
CA LYS A 2 6.25 -10.80 -0.20
C LYS A 2 6.86 -9.40 -0.28
N GLN A 3 7.03 -8.77 0.87
CA GLN A 3 7.72 -7.48 0.98
C GLN A 3 9.01 -7.65 1.78
N VAL A 4 10.09 -7.04 1.30
CA VAL A 4 11.36 -6.95 2.01
C VAL A 4 11.82 -5.50 1.99
N ASP A 5 11.96 -4.89 3.16
CA ASP A 5 12.54 -3.56 3.30
C ASP A 5 13.96 -3.70 3.85
N THR A 6 14.91 -2.99 3.27
CA THR A 6 16.31 -2.97 3.71
C THR A 6 16.84 -1.55 3.77
N ILE A 7 17.63 -1.25 4.80
CA ILE A 7 18.40 -0.01 4.88
C ILE A 7 19.76 -0.25 4.19
N THR A 8 20.06 0.58 3.20
CA THR A 8 21.28 0.47 2.38
C THR A 8 22.32 1.52 2.74
N ALA A 9 21.92 2.64 3.34
CA ALA A 9 22.84 3.67 3.81
C ALA A 9 22.23 4.45 4.99
N ARG A 10 23.10 5.01 5.84
CA ARG A 10 22.71 5.91 6.94
C ARG A 10 23.66 7.09 7.01
N GLY A 11 23.18 8.21 7.51
CA GLY A 11 24.00 9.41 7.59
C GLY A 11 23.34 10.55 8.30
N ARG A 12 23.98 11.72 8.23
CA ARG A 12 23.44 12.98 8.72
C ARG A 12 23.68 14.07 7.71
N GLY A 13 22.70 14.93 7.52
CA GLY A 13 22.81 16.05 6.59
C GLY A 13 21.90 17.20 6.97
N ARG A 14 22.20 18.39 6.45
CA ARG A 14 21.40 19.58 6.68
C ARG A 14 20.37 19.74 5.57
N TRP A 15 19.12 19.99 5.95
CA TRP A 15 18.09 20.43 5.01
C TRP A 15 17.51 21.75 5.53
N GLY A 16 17.81 22.84 4.83
CA GLY A 16 17.59 24.19 5.34
C GLY A 16 18.48 24.48 6.56
N HIS A 17 17.87 24.87 7.68
CA HIS A 17 18.60 25.23 8.91
C HIS A 17 18.72 24.07 9.92
N HIS A 18 18.16 22.90 9.59
CA HIS A 18 18.07 21.77 10.51
C HIS A 18 18.97 20.63 10.07
N LEU A 19 19.55 19.95 11.05
CA LEU A 19 20.31 18.71 10.86
C LEU A 19 19.37 17.52 11.06
N TYR A 20 19.43 16.55 10.16
CA TYR A 20 18.59 15.36 10.19
C TYR A 20 19.45 14.10 10.23
N ASP A 21 19.00 13.11 10.99
CA ASP A 21 19.43 11.73 10.78
C ASP A 21 18.70 11.20 9.55
N VAL A 22 19.45 10.60 8.63
CA VAL A 22 18.96 10.15 7.33
C VAL A 22 19.25 8.65 7.18
N ALA A 23 18.28 7.91 6.68
CA ALA A 23 18.46 6.53 6.21
C ALA A 23 17.91 6.39 4.78
N LEU A 24 18.64 5.66 3.95
CA LEU A 24 18.16 5.23 2.65
C LEU A 24 17.62 3.82 2.78
N ARG A 25 16.33 3.66 2.52
CA ARG A 25 15.65 2.38 2.56
C ARG A 25 15.18 2.00 1.16
N THR A 26 15.30 0.73 0.82
CA THR A 26 14.76 0.16 -0.42
C THR A 26 13.75 -0.90 -0.03
N ARG A 27 12.57 -0.83 -0.61
CA ARG A 27 11.53 -1.86 -0.50
C ARG A 27 11.50 -2.64 -1.80
N ARG A 28 11.53 -3.95 -1.68
CA ARG A 28 11.21 -4.86 -2.79
C ARG A 28 9.91 -5.57 -2.49
N CYS A 29 8.96 -5.44 -3.39
CA CYS A 29 7.68 -6.14 -3.34
C CYS A 29 7.63 -7.17 -4.46
N THR A 30 7.42 -8.43 -4.11
CA THR A 30 7.14 -9.50 -5.07
C THR A 30 5.65 -9.84 -4.99
N ARG A 31 4.96 -9.65 -6.12
CA ARG A 31 3.55 -10.02 -6.31
C ARG A 31 3.47 -11.28 -7.16
N TRP A 32 2.52 -12.15 -6.85
CA TRP A 32 2.23 -13.34 -7.66
C TRP A 32 0.85 -13.23 -8.27
N ASP A 33 0.65 -13.83 -9.44
CA ASP A 33 -0.69 -14.03 -9.96
C ASP A 33 -1.48 -15.05 -9.13
N ALA A 34 -2.79 -15.11 -9.34
CA ALA A 34 -3.68 -16.01 -8.62
C ALA A 34 -3.35 -17.50 -8.85
N THR A 35 -2.60 -17.83 -9.90
CA THR A 35 -2.16 -19.20 -10.19
C THR A 35 -0.84 -19.56 -9.50
N GLY A 36 -0.09 -18.57 -9.01
CA GLY A 36 1.26 -18.72 -8.48
C GLY A 36 2.32 -18.99 -9.55
N LEU A 37 1.99 -18.91 -10.84
CA LEU A 37 2.89 -19.26 -11.94
C LEU A 37 3.68 -18.06 -12.46
N ARG A 38 3.17 -16.84 -12.27
CA ARG A 38 3.86 -15.61 -12.65
C ARG A 38 4.11 -14.76 -11.41
N SER A 39 5.24 -14.06 -11.42
CA SER A 39 5.58 -13.05 -10.44
C SER A 39 6.07 -11.79 -11.11
N ASP A 40 5.90 -10.68 -10.40
CA ASP A 40 6.43 -9.37 -10.74
C ASP A 40 7.14 -8.79 -9.50
N ASP A 41 8.29 -8.16 -9.74
CA ASP A 41 9.12 -7.55 -8.70
C ASP A 41 9.12 -6.04 -8.90
N GLU A 42 8.68 -5.31 -7.90
CA GLU A 42 8.72 -3.85 -7.87
C GLU A 42 9.67 -3.36 -6.77
N GLU A 43 10.48 -2.36 -7.09
CA GLU A 43 11.33 -1.68 -6.11
C GLU A 43 10.85 -0.26 -5.88
N THR A 44 10.75 0.13 -4.62
CA THR A 44 10.46 1.51 -4.20
C THR A 44 11.57 2.00 -3.31
N TYR A 45 12.05 3.21 -3.58
CA TYR A 45 13.16 3.81 -2.86
C TYR A 45 12.66 4.85 -1.89
N PHE A 46 13.13 4.80 -0.65
CA PHE A 46 12.72 5.70 0.42
C PHE A 46 13.92 6.52 0.92
N LEU A 47 13.61 7.75 1.29
CA LEU A 47 14.44 8.63 2.10
C LEU A 47 13.73 8.82 3.45
N ASP A 48 14.26 8.21 4.50
CA ASP A 48 13.73 8.33 5.85
C ASP A 48 14.54 9.40 6.61
N CYS A 49 13.88 10.45 7.07
CA CYS A 49 14.47 11.53 7.86
C CYS A 49 13.92 11.52 9.28
N SER A 50 14.76 11.90 10.26
CA SER A 50 14.29 12.14 11.63
C SER A 50 13.14 13.15 11.67
N PRO A 51 12.23 13.07 12.68
CA PRO A 51 11.13 14.03 12.82
C PRO A 51 11.60 15.50 12.77
N PRO A 52 10.78 16.42 12.24
CA PRO A 52 9.38 16.22 11.83
C PRO A 52 9.19 15.79 10.37
N VAL A 53 10.28 15.60 9.60
CA VAL A 53 10.19 15.38 8.15
C VAL A 53 9.58 14.03 7.80
N GLY A 54 10.01 12.96 8.47
CA GLY A 54 9.52 11.61 8.19
C GLY A 54 10.06 11.03 6.88
N SER A 55 9.24 10.21 6.22
CA SER A 55 9.64 9.41 5.05
C SER A 55 9.14 10.00 3.74
N ARG A 56 9.95 9.91 2.68
CA ARG A 56 9.56 10.21 1.30
C ARG A 56 9.88 9.04 0.39
N ALA A 57 8.92 8.66 -0.46
CA ALA A 57 9.05 7.59 -1.44
C ALA A 57 9.39 8.11 -2.85
N PHE A 58 10.07 7.27 -3.63
CA PHE A 58 10.48 7.50 -5.01
C PHE A 58 10.34 6.20 -5.80
N GLY A 59 9.81 6.27 -7.03
CA GLY A 59 9.72 5.11 -7.92
C GLY A 59 11.07 4.70 -8.54
N GLU A 60 12.06 5.59 -8.55
CA GLU A 60 13.39 5.33 -9.11
C GLU A 60 14.49 5.82 -8.16
N GLU A 61 15.59 5.06 -8.08
CA GLU A 61 16.74 5.43 -7.26
C GLU A 61 17.40 6.72 -7.75
N ALA A 62 17.46 6.93 -9.06
CA ALA A 62 18.00 8.16 -9.65
C ALA A 62 17.20 9.39 -9.20
N ALA A 63 15.87 9.28 -9.09
CA ALA A 63 15.01 10.36 -8.60
C ALA A 63 15.25 10.65 -7.11
N ARG A 64 15.42 9.60 -6.27
CA ARG A 64 15.83 9.74 -4.87
C ARG A 64 17.17 10.48 -4.76
N HIS A 65 18.16 10.08 -5.56
CA HIS A 65 19.49 10.67 -5.55
C HIS A 65 19.48 12.14 -6.00
N ALA A 66 18.74 12.46 -7.08
CA ALA A 66 18.57 13.82 -7.56
C ALA A 66 17.92 14.72 -6.50
N PHE A 67 16.87 14.23 -5.82
CA PHE A 67 16.23 14.97 -4.73
C PHE A 67 17.18 15.24 -3.56
N ILE A 68 17.93 14.23 -3.12
CA ILE A 68 18.92 14.35 -2.04
C ILE A 68 19.95 15.43 -2.38
N THR A 69 20.54 15.34 -3.58
CA THR A 69 21.56 16.27 -4.06
C THR A 69 21.06 17.71 -4.11
N ALA A 70 19.79 17.92 -4.48
CA ALA A 70 19.17 19.24 -4.55
C ALA A 70 18.74 19.80 -3.19
N SER A 71 18.44 18.92 -2.21
CA SER A 71 17.77 19.31 -0.97
C SER A 71 18.71 19.41 0.23
N PHE A 72 19.74 18.57 0.29
CA PHE A 72 20.64 18.51 1.43
C PHE A 72 21.96 19.22 1.17
N THR A 73 22.46 19.91 2.19
CA THR A 73 23.83 20.38 2.29
C THR A 73 24.58 19.53 3.31
N ASP A 74 25.85 19.24 3.03
CA ASP A 74 26.74 18.47 3.92
C ASP A 74 26.16 17.11 4.36
N LEU A 75 25.43 16.43 3.48
CA LEU A 75 24.96 15.07 3.75
C LEU A 75 26.11 14.08 3.53
N ASP A 76 26.53 13.45 4.61
CA ASP A 76 27.47 12.34 4.61
C ASP A 76 26.71 11.03 4.86
N LEU A 77 26.69 10.15 3.86
CA LEU A 77 26.04 8.84 3.91
C LEU A 77 27.12 7.76 3.93
N ALA A 78 27.04 6.88 4.93
CA ALA A 78 27.81 5.66 5.00
C ALA A 78 26.95 4.49 4.51
N ASP A 79 27.51 3.70 3.60
CA ASP A 79 26.88 2.46 3.15
C ASP A 79 26.78 1.44 4.29
N VAL A 80 25.68 0.70 4.29
CA VAL A 80 25.42 -0.40 5.22
C VAL A 80 25.59 -1.71 4.47
N ASP A 81 26.70 -2.41 4.73
CA ASP A 81 27.04 -3.68 4.08
C ASP A 81 27.31 -4.77 5.14
N PRO A 82 26.51 -5.85 5.20
CA PRO A 82 25.34 -6.11 4.36
C PRO A 82 24.15 -5.20 4.69
N PRO A 83 23.22 -4.96 3.75
CA PRO A 83 22.00 -4.20 4.02
C PRO A 83 21.25 -4.73 5.24
N GLU A 84 20.82 -3.81 6.11
CA GLU A 84 20.11 -4.14 7.34
C GLU A 84 18.62 -4.41 7.03
N PRO A 85 18.03 -5.51 7.53
CA PRO A 85 16.58 -5.71 7.40
C PRO A 85 15.83 -4.62 8.18
N TYR A 86 14.76 -4.12 7.58
CA TYR A 86 13.86 -3.15 8.20
C TYR A 86 12.46 -3.75 8.33
N ASP A 87 12.05 -4.09 9.54
CA ASP A 87 10.72 -4.62 9.80
C ASP A 87 9.70 -3.49 9.84
N ALA A 88 9.17 -3.13 8.68
CA ALA A 88 7.96 -2.32 8.57
C ALA A 88 6.73 -3.24 8.44
N PRO A 89 5.67 -3.03 9.23
CA PRO A 89 4.40 -3.69 8.98
C PRO A 89 3.90 -3.31 7.59
N HIS A 90 3.19 -4.24 6.94
CA HIS A 90 2.53 -3.95 5.68
C HIS A 90 1.46 -2.88 5.90
N TRP A 91 1.24 -2.00 4.92
CA TRP A 91 0.27 -0.91 5.06
C TRP A 91 -1.18 -1.41 5.22
N LEU A 92 -1.47 -2.65 4.79
CA LEU A 92 -2.74 -3.35 5.00
C LEU A 92 -2.80 -4.18 6.29
N ASP A 93 -1.69 -4.41 6.99
CA ASP A 93 -1.72 -5.19 8.23
C ASP A 93 -2.71 -4.63 9.27
N PRO A 94 -2.90 -3.31 9.41
CA PRO A 94 -3.88 -2.76 10.36
C PRO A 94 -5.32 -3.24 10.15
N ILE A 95 -5.73 -3.60 8.92
CA ILE A 95 -7.09 -4.07 8.67
C ILE A 95 -7.26 -5.58 8.91
N ARG A 96 -6.16 -6.35 8.99
CA ARG A 96 -6.21 -7.81 9.23
C ARG A 96 -6.74 -8.08 10.64
N GLY A 97 -7.75 -8.95 10.76
CA GLY A 97 -8.42 -9.26 12.02
C GLY A 97 -9.45 -8.21 12.48
N GLY A 98 -9.52 -7.05 11.81
CA GLY A 98 -10.57 -6.05 12.02
C GLY A 98 -11.86 -6.41 11.28
N PHE A 99 -12.76 -5.43 11.17
CA PHE A 99 -13.98 -5.54 10.38
C PHE A 99 -14.32 -4.21 9.69
N LEU A 100 -15.13 -4.30 8.65
CA LEU A 100 -15.70 -3.15 7.95
C LEU A 100 -16.84 -2.56 8.79
N GLU A 101 -16.69 -1.31 9.23
CA GLU A 101 -17.65 -0.63 10.10
C GLU A 101 -18.74 0.08 9.31
N SER A 102 -18.36 0.76 8.24
CA SER A 102 -19.29 1.45 7.36
C SER A 102 -18.75 1.60 5.95
N VAL A 103 -19.65 1.94 5.03
CA VAL A 103 -19.36 2.14 3.62
C VAL A 103 -20.05 3.44 3.20
N THR A 104 -19.28 4.37 2.65
CA THR A 104 -19.79 5.62 2.11
C THR A 104 -19.58 5.65 0.59
N PHE A 105 -20.65 5.85 -0.17
CA PHE A 105 -20.57 6.04 -1.61
C PHE A 105 -20.37 7.53 -1.90
N VAL A 106 -19.22 7.85 -2.49
CA VAL A 106 -18.88 9.20 -2.96
C VAL A 106 -19.00 9.20 -4.49
N ALA A 107 -19.03 10.38 -5.12
CA ALA A 107 -19.30 10.51 -6.54
C ALA A 107 -18.33 9.71 -7.44
N ASP A 108 -17.07 9.60 -7.02
CA ASP A 108 -15.95 9.07 -7.80
C ASP A 108 -15.20 7.90 -7.11
N TYR A 109 -15.54 7.57 -5.86
CA TYR A 109 -14.95 6.45 -5.13
C TYR A 109 -15.93 5.86 -4.12
N VAL A 110 -15.61 4.66 -3.63
CA VAL A 110 -16.23 4.13 -2.42
C VAL A 110 -15.25 4.22 -1.26
N GLN A 111 -15.74 4.74 -0.14
CA GLN A 111 -14.98 4.85 1.09
C GLN A 111 -15.36 3.68 2.01
N LEU A 112 -14.36 2.88 2.35
CA LEU A 112 -14.48 1.72 3.22
C LEU A 112 -13.90 2.10 4.58
N HIS A 113 -14.73 2.15 5.61
CA HIS A 113 -14.30 2.48 6.97
C HIS A 113 -14.03 1.21 7.74
N TRP A 114 -12.78 0.98 8.08
CA TRP A 114 -12.33 -0.13 8.91
C TRP A 114 -12.07 0.38 10.33
N THR A 115 -12.13 -0.53 11.30
CA THR A 115 -11.69 -0.25 12.69
C THR A 115 -10.32 0.43 12.80
N ALA A 116 -9.40 0.16 11.85
CA ALA A 116 -8.04 0.69 11.85
C ALA A 116 -7.85 1.95 10.99
N GLY A 117 -8.86 2.38 10.24
CA GLY A 117 -8.74 3.54 9.36
C GLY A 117 -9.66 3.50 8.15
N THR A 118 -9.52 4.49 7.28
CA THR A 118 -10.36 4.66 6.10
C THR A 118 -9.58 4.31 4.84
N MET A 119 -10.20 3.51 3.96
CA MET A 119 -9.70 3.19 2.63
C MET A 119 -10.58 3.83 1.57
N ASN A 120 -10.00 4.62 0.67
CA ASN A 120 -10.69 5.16 -0.50
C ASN A 120 -10.39 4.25 -1.69
N ALA A 121 -11.41 3.65 -2.31
CA ALA A 121 -11.27 2.83 -3.49
C ALA A 121 -11.91 3.54 -4.70
N TYR A 122 -11.05 4.11 -5.55
CA TYR A 122 -11.43 4.82 -6.77
C TYR A 122 -11.82 3.86 -7.91
N ARG A 123 -11.41 2.60 -7.78
CA ARG A 123 -12.04 1.49 -8.48
C ARG A 123 -12.99 0.78 -7.54
N LEU A 124 -14.24 0.65 -7.97
CA LEU A 124 -15.25 -0.03 -7.18
C LEU A 124 -14.89 -1.51 -7.04
N PRO A 125 -14.92 -2.07 -5.82
CA PRO A 125 -14.60 -3.47 -5.61
C PRO A 125 -15.58 -4.39 -6.32
N ARG A 126 -15.08 -5.54 -6.79
CA ARG A 126 -15.88 -6.72 -7.08
C ARG A 126 -16.10 -7.51 -5.80
N ILE A 127 -17.31 -8.03 -5.59
CA ILE A 127 -17.65 -8.83 -4.41
C ILE A 127 -17.86 -10.29 -4.82
N GLU A 128 -16.98 -11.18 -4.37
CA GLU A 128 -17.04 -12.63 -4.57
C GLU A 128 -17.69 -13.28 -3.34
N VAL A 129 -19.00 -13.54 -3.40
CA VAL A 129 -19.74 -14.18 -2.29
C VAL A 129 -19.49 -15.68 -2.28
N VAL A 130 -19.24 -16.26 -1.10
CA VAL A 130 -19.01 -17.71 -0.96
C VAL A 130 -20.24 -18.50 -1.46
N GLY A 131 -20.04 -19.36 -2.45
CA GLY A 131 -21.09 -20.18 -3.06
C GLY A 131 -22.07 -19.42 -3.95
N GLY A 132 -21.82 -18.13 -4.21
CA GLY A 132 -22.62 -17.27 -5.08
C GLY A 132 -21.91 -16.92 -6.39
N GLN A 133 -22.59 -16.16 -7.24
CA GLN A 133 -21.96 -15.47 -8.36
C GLN A 133 -21.24 -14.21 -7.86
N PRO A 134 -20.12 -13.80 -8.48
CA PRO A 134 -19.54 -12.49 -8.25
C PRO A 134 -20.55 -11.38 -8.52
N VAL A 135 -20.49 -10.31 -7.73
CA VAL A 135 -21.30 -9.11 -7.88
C VAL A 135 -20.38 -7.97 -8.28
N GLU A 136 -20.67 -7.39 -9.44
CA GLU A 136 -19.95 -6.28 -10.04
C GLU A 136 -20.61 -4.95 -9.67
N ALA A 137 -19.87 -3.85 -9.79
CA ALA A 137 -20.37 -2.51 -9.48
C ALA A 137 -21.58 -2.07 -10.33
N SER A 138 -21.73 -2.64 -11.53
CA SER A 138 -22.86 -2.40 -12.42
C SER A 138 -24.15 -3.10 -11.98
N ASP A 139 -24.08 -4.03 -11.02
CA ASP A 139 -25.25 -4.79 -10.59
C ASP A 139 -26.19 -3.92 -9.73
N PRO A 140 -27.51 -3.95 -9.96
CA PRO A 140 -28.47 -3.17 -9.17
C PRO A 140 -28.45 -3.47 -7.67
N CYS A 141 -27.98 -4.66 -7.27
CA CYS A 141 -27.87 -5.07 -5.88
C CYS A 141 -26.50 -4.79 -5.26
N TYR A 142 -25.54 -4.24 -6.01
CA TYR A 142 -24.16 -4.05 -5.57
C TYR A 142 -24.04 -3.38 -4.21
N ALA A 143 -24.71 -2.23 -4.02
CA ALA A 143 -24.68 -1.51 -2.75
C ALA A 143 -25.20 -2.35 -1.58
N ALA A 144 -26.24 -3.14 -1.79
CA ALA A 144 -26.77 -4.04 -0.77
C ALA A 144 -25.80 -5.18 -0.44
N HIS A 145 -25.08 -5.70 -1.43
CA HIS A 145 -24.03 -6.70 -1.19
C HIS A 145 -22.84 -6.12 -0.42
N LEU A 146 -22.42 -4.90 -0.72
CA LEU A 146 -21.32 -4.25 -0.01
C LEU A 146 -21.69 -3.96 1.46
N VAL A 147 -22.92 -3.49 1.71
CA VAL A 147 -23.46 -3.28 3.06
C VAL A 147 -23.60 -4.59 3.84
N ARG A 148 -23.81 -5.73 3.18
CA ARG A 148 -23.85 -7.05 3.85
C ARG A 148 -22.49 -7.51 4.39
N LEU A 149 -21.40 -6.87 3.98
CA LEU A 149 -20.06 -7.15 4.48
C LEU A 149 -19.75 -6.40 5.79
N LEU A 150 -20.61 -5.47 6.22
CA LEU A 150 -20.43 -4.75 7.48
C LEU A 150 -20.38 -5.73 8.66
N GLY A 151 -19.41 -5.53 9.55
CA GLY A 151 -19.16 -6.38 10.70
C GLY A 151 -18.55 -7.75 10.38
N ALA A 152 -18.33 -8.09 9.10
CA ALA A 152 -17.64 -9.33 8.74
C ALA A 152 -16.14 -9.22 9.09
N PRO A 153 -15.56 -10.20 9.82
CA PRO A 153 -14.14 -10.20 10.13
C PRO A 153 -13.27 -10.35 8.88
N VAL A 154 -12.21 -9.55 8.81
CA VAL A 154 -11.15 -9.67 7.80
C VAL A 154 -10.22 -10.80 8.22
N ARG A 155 -10.15 -11.85 7.40
CA ARG A 155 -9.27 -13.01 7.60
C ARG A 155 -7.90 -12.79 7.02
N ASP A 156 -7.86 -12.24 5.82
CA ASP A 156 -6.61 -12.02 5.14
C ASP A 156 -6.69 -10.87 4.15
N VAL A 157 -5.52 -10.34 3.82
CA VAL A 157 -5.32 -9.25 2.88
C VAL A 157 -4.09 -9.56 2.04
N ASP A 158 -4.22 -9.43 0.73
CA ASP A 158 -3.12 -9.67 -0.19
C ASP A 158 -3.19 -8.76 -1.42
N GLU A 159 -2.06 -8.58 -2.08
CA GLU A 159 -1.96 -7.93 -3.40
C GLU A 159 -1.58 -9.00 -4.43
N VAL A 160 -2.50 -9.26 -5.36
CA VAL A 160 -2.39 -10.32 -6.36
C VAL A 160 -2.27 -9.69 -7.73
N LEU A 161 -1.25 -10.10 -8.50
CA LEU A 161 -0.84 -9.41 -9.74
C LEU A 161 -1.98 -9.23 -10.74
N ASP A 162 -2.80 -10.26 -10.98
CA ASP A 162 -3.87 -10.24 -11.98
C ASP A 162 -5.24 -9.83 -11.42
N LEU A 163 -5.36 -9.63 -10.11
CA LEU A 163 -6.64 -9.30 -9.45
C LEU A 163 -6.63 -7.94 -8.75
N GLY A 164 -5.47 -7.46 -8.30
CA GLY A 164 -5.32 -6.28 -7.45
C GLY A 164 -5.35 -6.59 -5.96
N LEU A 165 -5.91 -5.67 -5.19
CA LEU A 165 -6.04 -5.78 -3.74
C LEU A 165 -7.18 -6.74 -3.39
N VAL A 166 -6.87 -7.74 -2.60
CA VAL A 166 -7.76 -8.81 -2.19
C VAL A 166 -7.96 -8.73 -0.69
N ILE A 167 -9.20 -8.51 -0.26
CA ILE A 167 -9.58 -8.54 1.14
C ILE A 167 -10.51 -9.74 1.34
N THR A 168 -10.04 -10.74 2.08
CA THR A 168 -10.79 -11.94 2.38
C THR A 168 -11.55 -11.76 3.68
N LEU A 169 -12.87 -11.82 3.63
CA LEU A 169 -13.76 -11.79 4.78
C LEU A 169 -14.35 -13.19 5.01
N ASP A 170 -14.98 -13.40 6.18
CA ASP A 170 -15.60 -14.70 6.50
C ASP A 170 -16.66 -15.16 5.50
N SER A 171 -17.40 -14.24 4.91
CA SER A 171 -18.59 -14.51 4.09
C SER A 171 -18.38 -14.24 2.60
N ALA A 172 -17.29 -13.56 2.24
CA ALA A 172 -17.02 -13.11 0.89
C ALA A 172 -15.56 -12.69 0.73
N ARG A 173 -15.16 -12.46 -0.51
CA ARG A 173 -13.92 -11.80 -0.85
C ARG A 173 -14.23 -10.52 -1.59
N MET A 174 -13.56 -9.43 -1.21
CA MET A 174 -13.62 -8.15 -1.89
C MET A 174 -12.34 -8.00 -2.72
N VAL A 175 -12.49 -7.71 -4.01
CA VAL A 175 -11.37 -7.55 -4.93
C VAL A 175 -11.42 -6.13 -5.49
N ILE A 176 -10.39 -5.33 -5.23
CA ILE A 176 -10.23 -3.99 -5.77
C ILE A 176 -9.14 -4.05 -6.85
N PRO A 177 -9.49 -3.96 -8.14
CA PRO A 177 -8.52 -4.05 -9.23
C PRO A 177 -7.50 -2.92 -9.16
N LEU A 178 -6.21 -3.25 -9.11
CA LEU A 178 -5.09 -2.29 -9.03
C LEU A 178 -4.37 -2.07 -10.37
N HIS A 179 -4.88 -2.56 -11.48
CA HIS A 179 -4.25 -2.36 -12.79
C HIS A 179 -5.12 -1.42 -13.63
N SER A 180 -4.65 -0.20 -13.85
CA SER A 180 -5.18 0.66 -14.91
C SER A 180 -4.14 1.67 -15.39
N ASP A 181 -4.40 2.30 -16.54
CA ASP A 181 -3.54 3.24 -17.25
C ASP A 181 -3.23 4.56 -16.48
N GLY A 182 -2.61 4.49 -15.29
CA GLY A 182 -1.97 5.62 -14.61
C GLY A 182 -2.85 6.49 -13.69
N HIS A 183 -3.82 5.92 -12.99
CA HIS A 183 -4.64 6.66 -12.00
C HIS A 183 -4.50 6.05 -10.59
N GLU A 184 -4.65 6.87 -9.54
CA GLU A 184 -4.72 6.40 -8.14
C GLU A 184 -5.90 5.43 -7.98
N ILE A 185 -5.66 4.28 -7.36
CA ILE A 185 -6.66 3.19 -7.33
C ILE A 185 -7.16 2.95 -5.92
N VAL A 186 -6.25 2.95 -4.94
CA VAL A 186 -6.57 2.78 -3.52
C VAL A 186 -5.71 3.71 -2.66
N GLU A 187 -6.34 4.37 -1.67
CA GLU A 187 -5.65 5.10 -0.61
C GLU A 187 -6.00 4.51 0.76
N PHE A 188 -5.02 4.27 1.63
CA PHE A 188 -5.24 3.89 3.04
C PHE A 188 -4.13 4.43 3.94
N GLY A 189 -4.49 5.17 4.99
CA GLY A 189 -3.51 5.71 5.95
C GLY A 189 -2.44 6.62 5.33
N GLY A 190 -2.75 7.27 4.21
CA GLY A 190 -1.80 8.08 3.42
C GLY A 190 -0.91 7.28 2.46
N HIS A 191 -1.07 5.95 2.37
CA HIS A 191 -0.47 5.13 1.33
C HIS A 191 -1.39 5.08 0.11
N VAL A 192 -0.87 5.49 -1.05
CA VAL A 192 -1.56 5.42 -2.34
C VAL A 192 -0.95 4.28 -3.16
N VAL A 193 -1.80 3.43 -3.71
CA VAL A 193 -1.44 2.37 -4.67
C VAL A 193 -2.08 2.69 -6.01
N SER A 194 -1.24 2.71 -7.05
CA SER A 194 -1.56 3.07 -8.45
C SER A 194 -1.12 1.99 -9.41
#